data_AF-A0A7X6MAU3-F1
#
_entry.id   AF-A0A7X6MAU3-F1
#
_cell.length_a   1.000
_cell.length_b   1.000
_cell.length_c   1.000
_cell.angle_alpha   90.00
_cell.angle_beta   90.00
_cell.angle_gamma   90.00
#
_symmetry.space_group_name_H-M   'P 1'
#
loop_
_entity.id
_entity.type
_entity.pdbx_description
1 polymer ?
#
loop_
_entity_poly.entity_id
_entity_poly.type
_entity_poly.pdbx_seq_one_letter_code
_entity_poly.pdbx_strand_id
1 'polypeptide(L)'
;MAESFYSVDQVAELLGLHVRTIRNYVRDGRLHAVRIGKQYRIAHADLEAFTGAGVPAPAEEPDPPRHTEVSSIVEIDGVDARTADRVSTMLTTVAAGPRPGGQPLRVQTLHDPGRGRMKIVVLGGLNETARLLDCLEGVLAP
;
A
#
# COMPACT_ATOMS: atom_id res chain seq x y z
N MET A 1 -27.31 8.82 3.58
CA MET A 1 -26.61 8.09 4.66
C MET A 1 -26.57 6.64 4.23
N ALA A 2 -25.38 6.07 4.00
CA ALA A 2 -25.26 4.71 3.54
C ALA A 2 -25.57 3.76 4.70
N GLU A 3 -26.61 2.93 4.56
CA GLU A 3 -26.84 1.81 5.48
C GLU A 3 -25.69 0.81 5.33
N SER A 4 -24.76 0.84 6.28
CA SER A 4 -23.64 -0.10 6.33
C SER A 4 -24.14 -1.45 6.84
N PHE A 5 -24.04 -2.48 6.01
CA PHE A 5 -24.31 -3.86 6.38
C PHE A 5 -23.02 -4.61 6.72
N TYR A 6 -23.01 -5.28 7.87
CA TYR A 6 -21.89 -6.12 8.29
C TYR A 6 -22.12 -7.58 7.94
N SER A 7 -21.04 -8.29 7.64
CA SER A 7 -21.04 -9.76 7.63
C SER A 7 -20.98 -10.29 9.07
N VAL A 8 -21.37 -11.56 9.24
CA VAL A 8 -21.24 -12.27 10.52
C VAL A 8 -19.79 -12.29 11.01
N ASP A 9 -18.82 -12.40 10.09
CA ASP A 9 -17.40 -12.46 10.43
C ASP A 9 -16.90 -11.09 10.92
N GLN A 10 -17.34 -10.00 10.30
CA GLN A 10 -17.02 -8.64 10.74
C GLN A 10 -17.61 -8.32 12.12
N VAL A 11 -18.85 -8.75 12.39
CA VAL A 11 -19.46 -8.56 13.72
C VAL A 11 -18.72 -9.38 14.79
N ALA A 12 -18.27 -10.58 14.43
CA ALA A 12 -17.49 -11.42 15.33
C ALA A 12 -16.18 -10.74 15.74
N GLU A 13 -15.47 -10.16 14.76
CA GLU A 13 -14.26 -9.38 14.98
C GLU A 13 -14.52 -8.12 15.84
N LEU A 14 -15.54 -7.33 15.50
CA LEU A 14 -15.94 -6.12 16.24
C LEU A 14 -16.23 -6.39 17.72
N LEU A 15 -16.88 -7.50 18.03
CA LEU A 15 -17.24 -7.87 19.39
C LEU A 15 -16.19 -8.74 20.09
N GLY A 16 -15.09 -9.10 19.41
CA GLY A 16 -14.09 -10.04 19.93
C GLY A 16 -14.67 -11.44 20.23
N LEU A 17 -15.73 -11.83 19.51
CA LEU A 17 -16.44 -13.10 19.70
C LEU A 17 -16.10 -14.07 18.57
N HIS A 18 -16.26 -15.37 18.84
CA HIS A 18 -16.10 -16.36 17.79
C HIS A 18 -17.29 -16.30 16.80
N VAL A 19 -17.02 -16.43 15.49
CA VAL A 19 -18.04 -16.42 14.42
C VAL A 19 -19.22 -17.34 14.70
N ARG A 20 -18.94 -18.54 15.25
CA ARG A 20 -19.97 -19.51 15.66
C ARG A 20 -20.98 -18.91 16.66
N THR A 21 -20.51 -18.10 17.60
CA THR A 21 -21.35 -17.43 18.60
C THR A 21 -22.29 -16.43 17.94
N ILE A 22 -21.80 -15.63 17.01
CA ILE A 22 -22.64 -14.69 16.24
C ILE A 22 -23.65 -15.44 15.37
N ARG A 23 -23.25 -16.53 14.70
CA ARG A 23 -24.19 -17.39 13.93
C ARG A 23 -25.29 -17.96 14.82
N ASN A 24 -24.97 -18.33 16.05
CA ASN A 24 -25.98 -18.79 17.01
C ASN A 24 -26.92 -17.66 17.41
N TYR A 25 -26.42 -16.46 17.71
CA TYR A 25 -27.29 -15.32 18.02
C TYR A 25 -28.23 -14.93 16.87
N VAL A 26 -27.77 -15.03 15.62
CA VAL A 26 -28.63 -14.82 14.46
C VAL A 26 -29.68 -15.93 14.33
N ARG A 27 -29.30 -17.20 14.53
CA ARG A 27 -30.24 -18.34 14.46
C ARG A 27 -31.27 -18.33 15.58
N ASP A 28 -30.86 -17.93 16.77
CA ASP A 28 -31.68 -17.87 17.97
C ASP A 28 -32.54 -16.59 18.00
N GLY A 29 -32.45 -15.74 16.96
CA GLY A 29 -33.21 -14.49 16.84
C GLY A 29 -32.77 -13.39 17.80
N ARG A 30 -31.67 -13.59 18.53
CA ARG A 30 -31.13 -12.62 19.49
C ARG A 30 -30.48 -11.44 18.80
N LEU A 31 -29.88 -11.65 17.62
CA LEU A 31 -29.30 -10.61 16.77
C LEU A 31 -30.04 -10.60 15.44
N HIS A 32 -30.65 -9.46 15.09
CA HIS A 32 -31.37 -9.33 13.84
C HIS A 32 -30.40 -9.31 12.64
N ALA A 33 -30.72 -10.09 11.62
CA ALA A 33 -29.95 -10.16 10.40
C ALA A 33 -30.85 -10.46 9.20
N VAL A 34 -30.58 -9.80 8.08
CA VAL A 34 -31.27 -9.98 6.82
C VAL A 34 -30.45 -10.91 5.93
N ARG A 35 -31.12 -11.84 5.24
CA ARG A 35 -30.45 -12.74 4.31
C ARG A 35 -30.39 -12.09 2.92
N ILE A 36 -29.18 -11.75 2.49
CA ILE A 36 -28.92 -11.21 1.15
C ILE A 36 -28.17 -12.29 0.36
N GLY A 37 -28.90 -12.95 -0.55
CA GLY A 37 -28.41 -14.12 -1.28
C GLY A 37 -28.10 -15.31 -0.35
N LYS A 38 -26.83 -15.75 -0.33
CA LYS A 38 -26.37 -16.87 0.51
C LYS A 38 -25.80 -16.43 1.86
N GLN A 39 -25.76 -15.13 2.15
CA GLN A 39 -25.10 -14.58 3.32
C GLN A 39 -26.09 -13.86 4.24
N TYR A 40 -25.83 -13.92 5.54
CA TYR A 40 -26.48 -13.04 6.51
C TYR A 40 -25.77 -11.69 6.55
N ARG A 41 -26.56 -10.62 6.60
CA ARG A 41 -26.12 -9.24 6.71
C ARG A 41 -26.80 -8.60 7.90
N ILE A 42 -26.03 -7.96 8.76
CA ILE A 42 -26.50 -7.35 10.00
C ILE A 42 -26.42 -5.84 9.79
N ALA A 43 -27.53 -5.13 9.93
CA ALA A 43 -27.50 -3.67 9.83
C ALA A 43 -26.81 -3.07 11.05
N HIS A 44 -26.17 -1.92 10.88
CA HIS A 44 -25.53 -1.21 12.00
C HIS A 44 -26.50 -0.99 13.17
N ALA A 45 -27.72 -0.53 12.88
CA ALA A 45 -28.75 -0.28 13.89
C ALA A 45 -29.15 -1.55 14.68
N ASP A 46 -29.19 -2.72 14.02
CA ASP A 46 -29.51 -3.98 14.67
C ASP A 46 -28.39 -4.45 15.61
N LEU A 47 -27.14 -4.18 15.24
CA LEU A 47 -25.98 -4.46 16.08
C LEU A 47 -25.98 -3.55 17.31
N GLU A 48 -26.27 -2.26 17.15
CA GLU A 48 -26.41 -1.32 18.27
C GLU A 48 -27.52 -1.71 19.24
N ALA A 49 -28.68 -2.11 18.69
CA ALA A 49 -29.78 -2.60 19.50
C ALA A 49 -29.40 -3.87 20.29
N PHE A 50 -28.58 -4.74 19.71
CA PHE A 50 -28.11 -5.97 20.35
C PHE A 50 -27.11 -5.73 21.49
N THR A 51 -26.20 -4.77 21.35
CA THR A 51 -25.17 -4.49 22.36
C THR A 51 -25.66 -3.63 23.52
N GLY A 52 -26.81 -2.94 23.38
CA GLY A 52 -27.47 -2.15 24.45
C GLY A 52 -26.71 -0.87 24.86
N ALA A 53 -25.48 -0.72 24.39
CA ALA A 53 -24.70 0.51 24.36
C ALA A 53 -24.48 0.85 22.89
N GLY A 54 -24.58 2.13 22.54
CA GLY A 54 -24.21 2.62 21.20
C GLY A 54 -22.87 1.99 20.85
N VAL A 55 -22.86 1.16 19.81
CA VAL A 55 -21.61 0.57 19.35
C VAL A 55 -20.81 1.79 18.96
N PRO A 56 -19.63 2.04 19.55
CA PRO A 56 -18.81 3.13 19.06
C PRO A 56 -18.71 2.91 17.56
N ALA A 57 -19.28 3.85 16.78
CA ALA A 57 -19.15 3.86 15.33
C ALA A 57 -17.70 3.51 15.05
N PRO A 58 -17.43 2.49 14.21
CA PRO A 58 -16.12 1.83 14.14
C PRO A 58 -15.09 2.94 14.21
N ALA A 59 -14.35 3.00 15.32
CA ALA A 59 -13.40 4.07 15.58
C ALA A 59 -12.61 4.17 14.31
N GLU A 60 -12.75 5.30 13.58
CA GLU A 60 -12.25 5.45 12.21
C GLU A 60 -10.90 4.76 12.16
N GLU A 61 -10.85 3.55 11.60
CA GLU A 61 -9.60 2.83 11.51
C GLU A 61 -8.69 3.83 10.80
N PRO A 62 -7.55 4.22 11.40
CA PRO A 62 -6.71 5.22 10.80
C PRO A 62 -6.53 4.81 9.35
N ASP A 63 -7.01 5.67 8.45
CA ASP A 63 -7.13 5.42 7.01
C ASP A 63 -5.89 4.62 6.61
N PRO A 64 -6.03 3.37 6.10
CA PRO A 64 -4.89 2.46 5.95
C PRO A 64 -3.75 3.23 5.31
N PRO A 65 -2.53 3.17 5.89
CA PRO A 65 -1.47 4.10 5.53
C PRO A 65 -1.34 4.14 4.01
N ARG A 66 -1.53 5.32 3.43
CA ARG A 66 -1.61 5.50 1.99
C ARG A 66 -0.38 4.86 1.35
N HIS A 67 -0.60 3.77 0.63
CA HIS A 67 0.48 3.09 -0.06
C HIS A 67 0.80 3.83 -1.35
N THR A 68 2.04 4.33 -1.47
CA THR A 68 2.49 5.06 -2.66
C THR A 68 3.73 4.39 -3.24
N GLU A 69 3.65 4.04 -4.52
CA GLU A 69 4.79 3.57 -5.30
C GLU A 69 4.88 4.39 -6.59
N VAL A 70 6.10 4.51 -7.11
CA VAL A 70 6.37 5.17 -8.39
C VAL A 70 7.23 4.28 -9.26
N SER A 71 6.96 4.31 -10.56
CA SER A 71 7.86 3.81 -11.59
C SER A 71 8.35 4.99 -12.41
N SER A 72 9.67 5.15 -12.48
CA SER A 72 10.32 6.23 -13.22
C SER A 72 11.27 5.66 -14.24
N ILE A 73 11.28 6.24 -15.43
CA ILE A 73 12.22 5.91 -16.50
C ILE A 73 13.01 7.17 -16.81
N VAL A 74 14.33 7.08 -16.72
CA VAL A 74 15.25 8.17 -17.08
C VAL A 74 16.03 7.74 -18.31
N GLU A 75 16.07 8.61 -19.31
CA GLU A 75 16.85 8.42 -20.52
C GLU A 75 17.86 9.55 -20.63
N ILE A 76 19.12 9.18 -20.81
CA ILE A 76 20.25 10.11 -20.84
C ILE A 76 21.01 9.86 -22.13
N ASP A 77 21.18 10.91 -22.93
CA ASP A 77 21.99 10.90 -24.15
C ASP A 77 23.36 11.54 -23.87
N GLY A 78 24.35 11.27 -24.71
CA GLY A 78 25.70 11.82 -24.58
C GLY A 78 26.52 11.26 -23.42
N VAL A 79 26.19 10.05 -22.95
CA VAL A 79 26.89 9.37 -21.84
C VAL A 79 28.18 8.75 -22.36
N ASP A 80 29.32 9.29 -21.91
CA ASP A 80 30.63 8.67 -22.12
C ASP A 80 30.91 7.56 -21.08
N ALA A 81 31.98 6.78 -21.28
CA ALA A 81 32.32 5.67 -20.40
C ALA A 81 32.53 6.13 -18.94
N ARG A 82 33.16 7.29 -18.73
CA ARG A 82 33.42 7.83 -17.39
C ARG A 82 32.14 8.22 -16.67
N THR A 83 31.19 8.83 -17.39
CA THR A 83 29.88 9.21 -16.87
C THR A 83 29.04 7.97 -16.57
N ALA A 84 29.05 6.98 -17.46
CA ALA A 84 28.39 5.70 -17.24
C ALA A 84 28.88 5.01 -15.96
N ASP A 85 30.20 4.97 -15.73
CA ASP A 85 30.79 4.38 -14.53
C ASP A 85 30.39 5.13 -13.25
N ARG A 86 30.41 6.47 -13.29
CA ARG A 86 30.00 7.32 -12.16
C ARG A 86 28.54 7.09 -11.80
N VAL A 87 27.65 7.07 -12.80
CA VAL A 87 26.22 6.84 -12.60
C VAL A 87 25.96 5.43 -12.09
N SER A 88 26.57 4.40 -12.71
CA SER A 88 26.40 3.00 -12.30
C SER A 88 26.84 2.77 -10.84
N THR A 89 28.00 3.34 -10.46
CA THR A 89 28.51 3.28 -9.09
C THR A 89 27.52 3.93 -8.13
N MET A 90 27.06 5.15 -8.43
CA MET A 90 26.08 5.86 -7.60
C MET A 90 24.77 5.09 -7.45
N LEU A 91 24.19 4.58 -8.55
CA LEU A 91 22.95 3.80 -8.52
C LEU A 91 23.10 2.55 -7.65
N THR A 92 24.23 1.86 -7.72
CA THR A 92 24.52 0.68 -6.89
C THR A 92 24.55 1.05 -5.40
N THR A 93 25.22 2.15 -5.05
CA THR A 93 25.27 2.64 -3.67
C THR A 93 23.90 3.05 -3.15
N VAL A 94 23.12 3.81 -3.93
CA VAL A 94 21.77 4.26 -3.55
C VAL A 94 20.80 3.07 -3.45
N ALA A 95 20.93 2.07 -4.33
CA ALA A 95 20.13 0.85 -4.29
C ALA A 95 20.38 0.03 -3.01
N ALA A 96 21.62 0.03 -2.48
CA ALA A 96 22.03 -0.73 -1.30
C ALA A 96 21.80 -0.02 0.05
N GLY A 97 21.43 1.26 0.07
CA GLY A 97 21.29 2.04 1.30
C GLY A 97 20.13 1.61 2.23
N PRO A 98 20.24 1.83 3.56
CA PRO A 98 19.14 1.60 4.51
C PRO A 98 17.91 2.49 4.21
N ARG A 99 16.69 1.94 4.32
CA ARG A 99 15.45 2.66 3.98
C ARG A 99 14.43 2.68 5.13
N PRO A 100 13.86 3.85 5.46
CA PRO A 100 12.67 3.91 6.30
C PRO A 100 11.52 3.18 5.59
N GLY A 101 10.85 2.25 6.27
CA GLY A 101 9.73 1.50 5.66
C GLY A 101 10.11 0.25 4.85
N GLY A 102 11.40 -0.08 4.73
CA GLY A 102 11.86 -1.42 4.34
C GLY A 102 11.65 -1.86 2.88
N GLN A 103 10.95 -1.09 2.04
CA GLN A 103 10.80 -1.45 0.63
C GLN A 103 12.09 -1.16 -0.15
N PRO A 104 12.68 -2.16 -0.83
CA PRO A 104 13.87 -1.95 -1.63
C PRO A 104 13.56 -1.20 -2.92
N LEU A 105 14.39 -0.20 -3.25
CA LEU A 105 14.35 0.46 -4.55
C LEU A 105 14.93 -0.50 -5.58
N ARG A 106 14.13 -0.87 -6.57
CA ARG A 106 14.58 -1.70 -7.69
C ARG A 106 15.04 -0.78 -8.81
N VAL A 107 16.32 -0.88 -9.15
CA VAL A 107 16.94 -0.10 -10.23
C VAL A 107 17.43 -1.07 -11.30
N GLN A 108 17.11 -0.78 -12.56
CA GLN A 108 17.64 -1.49 -13.72
C GLN A 108 18.27 -0.48 -14.67
N THR A 109 19.46 -0.79 -15.16
CA THR A 109 20.20 0.09 -16.08
C THR A 109 20.48 -0.66 -17.37
N LEU A 110 20.26 0.01 -18.49
CA LEU A 110 20.67 -0.42 -19.83
C LEU A 110 21.54 0.69 -20.42
N HIS A 111 22.78 0.39 -20.76
CA HIS A 111 23.70 1.33 -21.39
C HIS A 111 24.08 0.84 -22.78
N ASP A 112 23.87 1.69 -23.79
CA ASP A 112 24.34 1.51 -25.17
C ASP A 112 25.53 2.44 -25.41
N PRO A 113 26.78 1.94 -25.28
CA PRO A 113 27.97 2.75 -25.48
C PRO A 113 28.17 3.18 -26.93
N GLY A 114 27.61 2.46 -27.91
CA GLY A 114 27.72 2.82 -29.33
C GLY A 114 26.87 4.04 -29.69
N ARG A 115 25.80 4.28 -28.93
CA ARG A 115 24.94 5.47 -29.06
C ARG A 115 25.16 6.52 -27.99
N GLY A 116 26.03 6.25 -27.01
CA GLY A 116 26.22 7.09 -25.83
C GLY A 116 24.91 7.32 -25.08
N ARG A 117 24.06 6.28 -24.96
CA ARG A 117 22.72 6.40 -24.36
C ARG A 117 22.58 5.46 -23.18
N MET A 118 22.02 5.96 -22.09
CA MET A 118 21.71 5.17 -20.91
C MET A 118 20.24 5.30 -20.55
N LYS A 119 19.60 4.17 -20.26
CA LYS A 119 18.24 4.06 -19.76
C LYS A 119 18.26 3.48 -18.35
N ILE A 120 17.59 4.16 -17.43
CA ILE A 120 17.47 3.74 -16.04
C ILE A 120 15.98 3.56 -15.76
N VAL A 121 15.60 2.43 -15.18
CA VAL A 121 14.25 2.14 -14.70
C VAL A 121 14.31 2.01 -13.19
N VAL A 122 13.49 2.80 -12.50
CA VAL A 122 13.42 2.87 -11.04
C VAL A 122 12.01 2.48 -10.60
N LEU A 123 11.90 1.63 -9.59
CA LEU A 123 10.65 1.26 -8.94
C LEU A 123 10.82 1.32 -7.42
N GLY A 124 9.97 2.08 -6.74
CA GLY A 124 9.93 2.13 -5.27
C GLY A 124 9.16 3.34 -4.73
N GLY A 125 9.47 3.73 -3.49
CA GLY A 125 8.81 4.84 -2.80
C GLY A 125 9.10 6.21 -3.42
N LEU A 126 8.18 7.16 -3.19
CA LEU A 126 8.27 8.52 -3.73
C LEU A 126 9.53 9.26 -3.26
N ASN A 127 9.82 9.20 -1.95
CA ASN A 127 10.93 9.94 -1.35
C ASN A 127 12.29 9.37 -1.76
N GLU A 128 12.40 8.04 -1.79
CA GLU A 128 13.60 7.33 -2.23
C GLU A 128 13.88 7.59 -3.71
N THR A 129 12.84 7.60 -4.54
CA THR A 129 12.97 7.91 -5.96
C THR A 129 13.38 9.36 -6.17
N ALA A 130 12.77 10.32 -5.47
CA ALA A 130 13.14 11.73 -5.56
C ALA A 130 14.62 11.96 -5.19
N ARG A 131 15.09 11.38 -4.08
CA ARG A 131 16.51 11.46 -3.68
C ARG A 131 17.44 10.85 -4.71
N LEU A 132 17.06 9.72 -5.33
CA LEU A 132 17.86 9.12 -6.41
C LEU A 132 17.97 10.08 -7.60
N LEU A 133 16.87 10.72 -7.99
CA LEU A 133 16.86 11.69 -9.09
C LEU A 133 17.73 12.91 -8.77
N ASP A 134 17.69 13.43 -7.55
CA ASP A 134 18.58 14.52 -7.11
C ASP A 134 20.06 14.11 -7.17
N CYS A 135 20.40 12.90 -6.72
CA CYS A 135 21.76 12.35 -6.83
C CYS A 135 22.19 12.20 -8.29
N LEU A 136 21.26 11.77 -9.17
CA LEU A 136 21.53 11.61 -10.60
C LEU A 136 21.82 12.95 -11.26
N GLU A 137 21.03 13.98 -10.98
CA GLU A 137 21.26 15.35 -11.44
C GLU A 137 22.67 15.83 -11.03
N GLY A 138 23.07 15.62 -9.77
CA GLY A 138 24.39 16.01 -9.27
C GLY A 138 25.56 15.25 -9.91
N VAL A 139 25.36 14.01 -10.37
CA VAL A 139 26.39 13.25 -11.09
C VAL A 139 26.50 13.67 -12.55
N LEU A 140 25.37 14.04 -13.17
CA LEU A 140 25.28 14.49 -14.56
C LEU A 140 25.64 15.97 -14.76
N ALA A 141 25.67 16.76 -13.69
CA ALA A 141 26.15 18.13 -13.72
C ALA A 141 27.59 18.20 -14.28
N PRO A 142 27.91 19.22 -15.10
CA PRO A 142 29.19 19.36 -15.81
C PRO A 142 30.41 19.53 -14.88
#